data_AF-A0A7L9GAE8-F1
#
_entry.id   AF-A0A7L9GAE8-F1
#
_cell.length_a   1.000
_cell.length_b   1.000
_cell.length_c   1.000
_cell.angle_alpha   90.00
_cell.angle_beta   90.00
_cell.angle_gamma   90.00
#
_symmetry.space_group_name_H-M   'P 1'
#
loop_
_entity.id
_entity.type
_entity.pdbx_description
1 polymer ?
#
loop_
_entity_poly.entity_id
_entity_poly.type
_entity_poly.pdbx_seq_one_letter_code
_entity_poly.pdbx_strand_id
1 'polypeptide(L)'
;MMADLYFERLLSFTATCRWQLLDAPLRAAQFHDDEITRPFWVEFDDWNGDDGWLMTSLDYGEVMLQSFLIDSLWAGEGRQRVFCDSFWFGVYRLATGFVYEIRPAYEGNNVNRWPSLEYWLDVSRNGYLGFYPAGSDAGVLKDDSASLALRDPFGASVVLPVDPPIDLDTVLYKLTAARRTPLWHIPGLNPQRLQEGQLFLNMKLYSPDGRQVRRRVERVAYLNNRRGERGQFSLQVLNPCVPPHPRPLFANP
;
A
#
# COMPACT_ATOMS: atom_id res chain seq x y z
N MET A 1 10.43 -10.53 -23.43
CA MET A 1 11.32 -9.39 -23.16
C MET A 1 10.57 -8.52 -22.15
N MET A 2 10.84 -8.68 -20.85
CA MET A 2 10.31 -7.72 -19.87
C MET A 2 10.92 -6.37 -20.24
N ALA A 3 10.10 -5.34 -20.43
CA ALA A 3 10.64 -4.00 -20.56
C ALA A 3 11.41 -3.69 -19.27
N ASP A 4 12.66 -3.25 -19.38
CA ASP A 4 13.50 -2.96 -18.22
C ASP A 4 12.81 -1.88 -17.37
N LEU A 5 12.42 -2.28 -16.15
CA LEU A 5 11.85 -1.38 -15.15
C LEU A 5 13.01 -0.68 -14.44
N TYR A 6 13.05 0.64 -14.53
CA TYR A 6 14.09 1.44 -13.86
C TYR A 6 13.48 2.23 -12.70
N PHE A 7 14.03 2.07 -11.50
CA PHE A 7 13.59 2.82 -10.34
C PHE A 7 14.10 4.26 -10.38
N GLU A 8 13.17 5.22 -10.37
CA GLU A 8 13.42 6.66 -10.50
C GLU A 8 13.35 7.34 -9.13
N ARG A 9 14.37 7.13 -8.31
CA ARG A 9 14.46 7.62 -6.92
C ARG A 9 14.07 9.08 -6.73
N LEU A 10 14.47 9.96 -7.65
CA LEU A 10 14.23 11.41 -7.55
C LEU A 10 12.85 11.83 -8.04
N LEU A 11 12.09 10.92 -8.65
CA LEU A 11 10.71 11.17 -9.08
C LEU A 11 9.69 10.62 -8.08
N SER A 12 10.12 9.80 -7.13
CA SER A 12 9.28 9.33 -6.03
C SER A 12 8.76 10.50 -5.19
N PHE A 13 7.60 10.33 -4.57
CA PHE A 13 6.89 11.41 -3.87
C PHE A 13 5.95 10.84 -2.82
N THR A 14 5.44 11.70 -1.94
CA THR A 14 4.35 11.35 -1.01
C THR A 14 3.07 12.09 -1.36
N ALA A 15 1.93 11.46 -1.10
CA ALA A 15 0.63 12.04 -1.37
C ALA A 15 -0.44 11.51 -0.41
N THR A 16 -1.46 12.32 -0.15
CA THR A 16 -2.75 11.83 0.37
C THR A 16 -3.65 11.48 -0.80
N CYS A 17 -4.50 10.47 -0.60
CA CYS A 17 -5.44 10.01 -1.62
C CYS A 17 -6.87 10.06 -1.08
N ARG A 18 -7.83 10.28 -1.97
CA ARG A 18 -9.25 10.32 -1.63
C ARG A 18 -10.09 9.65 -2.71
N TRP A 19 -11.03 8.81 -2.32
CA TRP A 19 -12.04 8.24 -3.22
C TRP A 19 -13.12 9.26 -3.52
N GLN A 20 -13.61 9.31 -4.76
CA GLN A 20 -14.73 10.16 -5.16
C GLN A 20 -16.04 9.38 -5.08
N LEU A 21 -17.03 9.93 -4.36
CA LEU A 21 -18.34 9.30 -4.18
C LEU A 21 -19.33 9.64 -5.30
N LEU A 22 -19.06 10.69 -6.06
CA LEU A 22 -19.89 11.13 -7.18
C LEU A 22 -19.29 10.68 -8.51
N ASP A 23 -20.15 10.40 -9.49
CA ASP A 23 -19.73 10.13 -10.87
C ASP A 23 -19.32 11.42 -11.62
N ALA A 24 -19.77 12.58 -11.14
CA ALA A 24 -19.44 13.87 -11.72
C ALA A 24 -17.96 14.23 -11.45
N PRO A 25 -17.25 14.83 -12.43
CA PRO A 25 -15.87 15.26 -12.23
C PRO A 25 -15.73 16.22 -11.04
N LEU A 26 -14.84 15.86 -10.11
CA LEU A 26 -14.50 16.64 -8.93
C LEU A 26 -13.75 17.92 -9.31
N ARG A 27 -14.04 19.01 -8.59
CA ARG A 27 -13.32 20.30 -8.67
C ARG A 27 -12.33 20.43 -7.51
N ALA A 28 -11.33 21.31 -7.64
CA ALA A 28 -10.31 21.50 -6.61
C ALA A 28 -10.88 21.88 -5.23
N ALA A 29 -11.87 22.78 -5.19
CA ALA A 29 -12.53 23.20 -3.95
C ALA A 29 -13.27 22.07 -3.22
N GLN A 30 -13.54 20.96 -3.92
CA GLN A 30 -14.29 19.81 -3.43
C GLN A 30 -13.37 18.68 -2.92
N PHE A 31 -12.05 18.84 -3.01
CA PHE A 31 -11.11 17.77 -2.66
C PHE A 31 -11.23 17.34 -1.20
N HIS A 32 -11.37 18.28 -0.26
CA HIS A 32 -11.53 18.01 1.17
C HIS A 32 -13.00 17.94 1.61
N ASP A 33 -13.94 17.96 0.67
CA ASP A 33 -15.36 17.85 1.00
C ASP A 33 -15.68 16.37 1.27
N ASP A 34 -15.91 16.09 2.54
CA ASP A 34 -16.21 14.78 3.07
C ASP A 34 -17.59 14.26 2.64
N GLU A 35 -18.53 15.10 2.20
CA GLU A 35 -19.80 14.58 1.70
C GLU A 35 -19.65 13.89 0.34
N ILE A 36 -18.62 14.27 -0.41
CA ILE A 36 -18.40 13.85 -1.80
C ILE A 36 -17.09 13.09 -2.02
N THR A 37 -16.19 13.09 -1.04
CA THR A 37 -14.95 12.31 -1.06
C THR A 37 -14.73 11.55 0.24
N ARG A 38 -13.91 10.48 0.20
CA ARG A 38 -13.46 9.75 1.39
C ARG A 38 -11.96 9.59 1.39
N PRO A 39 -11.24 9.85 2.49
CA PRO A 39 -9.80 9.66 2.55
C PRO A 39 -9.42 8.19 2.38
N PHE A 40 -8.25 7.97 1.80
CA PHE A 40 -7.56 6.69 1.88
C PHE A 40 -6.79 6.67 3.20
N TRP A 41 -6.92 5.60 3.96
CA TRP A 41 -6.12 5.39 5.16
C TRP A 41 -5.96 3.90 5.45
N VAL A 42 -4.98 3.58 6.28
CA VAL A 42 -4.70 2.24 6.79
C VAL A 42 -4.31 2.33 8.26
N GLU A 43 -4.65 1.29 9.01
CA GLU A 43 -4.19 1.10 10.37
C GLU A 43 -3.44 -0.22 10.53
N PHE A 44 -2.49 -0.24 11.46
CA PHE A 44 -1.75 -1.44 11.86
C PHE A 44 -1.81 -1.61 13.37
N ASP A 45 -1.70 -2.86 13.81
CA ASP A 45 -1.59 -3.28 15.21
C ASP A 45 -2.80 -2.89 16.08
N ASP A 46 -4.00 -2.83 15.51
CA ASP A 46 -5.27 -2.58 16.22
C ASP A 46 -6.08 -3.87 16.47
N TRP A 47 -5.69 -5.00 15.84
CA TRP A 47 -6.21 -6.35 16.05
C TRP A 47 -7.73 -6.49 15.84
N ASN A 48 -8.32 -5.54 15.12
CA ASN A 48 -9.75 -5.45 14.85
C ASN A 48 -10.20 -6.31 13.64
N GLY A 49 -9.27 -7.05 13.05
CA GLY A 49 -9.45 -7.81 11.80
C GLY A 49 -9.38 -6.95 10.53
N ASP A 50 -9.31 -5.63 10.68
CA ASP A 50 -9.18 -4.63 9.63
C ASP A 50 -7.72 -4.10 9.48
N ASP A 51 -6.79 -4.59 10.31
CA ASP A 51 -5.36 -4.29 10.24
C ASP A 51 -4.78 -4.52 8.84
N GLY A 52 -4.10 -3.49 8.33
CA GLY A 52 -3.43 -3.48 7.04
C GLY A 52 -4.37 -3.28 5.85
N TRP A 53 -5.70 -3.28 6.00
CA TRP A 53 -6.59 -3.05 4.86
C TRP A 53 -6.69 -1.57 4.48
N LEU A 54 -6.71 -1.28 3.17
CA LEU A 54 -6.85 0.09 2.67
C LEU A 54 -8.33 0.52 2.67
N MET A 55 -8.63 1.53 3.48
CA MET A 55 -9.96 2.00 3.82
C MET A 55 -10.33 3.28 3.07
N THR A 56 -11.63 3.49 2.85
CA THR A 56 -12.24 4.66 2.19
C THR A 56 -13.55 5.09 2.87
N SER A 57 -13.50 5.21 4.19
CA SER A 57 -14.52 5.81 5.05
C SER A 57 -13.86 6.88 5.93
N LEU A 58 -14.64 7.72 6.61
CA LEU A 58 -14.06 8.67 7.56
C LEU A 58 -13.72 8.03 8.90
N ASP A 59 -14.56 7.09 9.34
CA ASP A 59 -14.42 6.42 10.62
C ASP A 59 -14.96 4.99 10.53
N TYR A 60 -14.63 4.21 11.55
CA TYR A 60 -15.47 3.11 12.00
C TYR A 60 -16.69 3.70 12.74
N GLY A 61 -17.90 3.15 12.61
CA GLY A 61 -19.06 3.69 13.34
C GLY A 61 -18.81 3.77 14.87
N GLU A 62 -19.51 4.65 15.60
CA GLU A 62 -19.31 4.90 17.05
C GLU A 62 -19.25 3.62 17.91
N VAL A 63 -20.08 2.63 17.58
CA VAL A 63 -20.11 1.31 18.25
C VAL A 63 -18.77 0.58 18.10
N MET A 64 -18.14 0.69 16.94
CA MET A 64 -16.89 0.04 16.64
C MET A 64 -15.71 0.79 17.27
N LEU A 65 -15.74 2.13 17.26
CA LEU A 65 -14.82 2.96 18.05
C LEU A 65 -14.88 2.64 19.55
N GLN A 66 -16.08 2.43 20.11
CA GLN A 66 -16.25 2.03 21.50
C GLN A 66 -15.70 0.62 21.79
N SER A 67 -15.87 -0.34 20.89
CA SER A 67 -15.25 -1.67 21.07
C SER A 67 -13.72 -1.60 21.11
N PHE A 68 -13.11 -0.71 20.33
CA PHE A 68 -11.66 -0.50 20.34
C PHE A 68 -11.17 0.20 21.61
N LEU A 69 -11.91 1.20 22.09
CA LEU A 69 -11.62 1.88 23.35
C LEU A 69 -11.67 0.91 24.55
N ILE A 70 -12.66 0.01 24.58
CA ILE A 70 -12.76 -1.02 25.62
C ILE A 70 -11.52 -1.93 25.57
N ASP A 71 -11.14 -2.44 24.40
CA ASP A 71 -9.96 -3.29 24.26
C ASP A 71 -8.65 -2.58 24.67
N SER A 72 -8.52 -1.28 24.42
CA SER A 72 -7.36 -0.48 24.85
C SER A 72 -7.29 -0.26 26.36
N LEU A 73 -8.42 -0.25 27.07
CA LEU A 73 -8.47 -0.12 28.53
C LEU A 73 -8.07 -1.41 29.26
N TRP A 74 -8.22 -2.56 28.61
CA TRP A 74 -7.87 -3.88 29.17
C TRP A 74 -6.52 -4.41 28.67
N ALA A 75 -5.97 -3.86 27.59
CA ALA A 75 -4.64 -4.18 27.10
C ALA A 75 -3.61 -3.21 27.68
N GLY A 76 -2.95 -3.59 28.77
CA GLY A 76 -1.92 -2.77 29.42
C GLY A 76 -0.81 -2.31 28.46
N GLU A 77 -0.38 -1.05 28.58
CA GLU A 77 0.78 -0.29 28.04
C GLU A 77 1.48 -0.70 26.70
N GLY A 78 1.01 -1.67 25.93
CA GLY A 78 1.78 -2.33 24.87
C GLY A 78 1.22 -2.18 23.45
N ARG A 79 0.08 -1.52 23.24
CA ARG A 79 -0.53 -1.38 21.90
C ARG A 79 -0.24 0.03 21.34
N GLN A 80 0.61 0.10 20.33
CA GLN A 80 0.84 1.34 19.60
C GLN A 80 0.18 1.29 18.23
N ARG A 81 -1.12 1.58 18.20
CA ARG A 81 -1.88 1.75 16.94
C ARG A 81 -1.12 2.67 16.00
N VAL A 82 -0.92 2.23 14.77
CA VAL A 82 -0.27 3.03 13.73
C VAL A 82 -1.30 3.40 12.68
N PHE A 83 -1.56 4.69 12.51
CA PHE A 83 -2.50 5.24 11.53
C PHE A 83 -1.73 5.93 10.41
N CYS A 84 -2.04 5.62 9.15
CA CYS A 84 -1.43 6.26 7.98
C CYS A 84 -2.50 6.72 6.98
N ASP A 85 -2.50 8.00 6.62
CA ASP A 85 -3.34 8.62 5.59
C ASP A 85 -2.53 9.22 4.42
N SER A 86 -1.20 9.09 4.50
CA SER A 86 -0.23 9.50 3.50
C SER A 86 0.57 8.30 3.02
N PHE A 87 0.86 8.28 1.73
CA PHE A 87 1.49 7.15 1.06
C PHE A 87 2.68 7.62 0.24
N TRP A 88 3.74 6.83 0.25
CA TRP A 88 4.89 7.00 -0.61
C TRP A 88 4.69 6.24 -1.92
N PHE A 89 4.97 6.93 -3.03
CA PHE A 89 4.87 6.43 -4.39
C PHE A 89 6.28 6.29 -4.96
N GLY A 90 6.80 5.07 -4.94
CA GLY A 90 8.05 4.68 -5.58
C GLY A 90 7.89 4.61 -7.09
N VAL A 91 8.52 5.52 -7.82
CA VAL A 91 8.34 5.61 -9.28
C VAL A 91 9.27 4.64 -10.00
N TYR A 92 8.70 3.82 -10.87
CA TYR A 92 9.42 3.03 -11.85
C TYR A 92 9.05 3.48 -13.26
N ARG A 93 10.06 3.67 -14.11
CA ARG A 93 9.87 3.92 -15.53
C ARG A 93 9.62 2.59 -16.24
N LEU A 94 8.52 2.53 -17.00
CA LEU A 94 8.16 1.39 -17.84
C LEU A 94 7.96 1.89 -19.28
N ALA A 95 8.95 1.67 -20.13
CA ALA A 95 8.99 2.23 -21.48
C ALA A 95 8.75 3.76 -21.48
N THR A 96 7.64 4.22 -22.06
CA THR A 96 7.26 5.65 -22.10
C THR A 96 6.37 6.09 -20.93
N GLY A 97 5.99 5.16 -20.05
CA GLY A 97 5.08 5.41 -18.93
C GLY A 97 5.74 5.25 -17.56
N PHE A 98 4.92 5.37 -16.52
CA PHE A 98 5.30 5.21 -15.13
C PHE A 98 4.38 4.23 -14.42
N VAL A 99 4.97 3.42 -13.56
CA VAL A 99 4.25 2.55 -12.62
C VAL A 99 4.81 2.79 -11.21
N TYR A 100 4.02 2.46 -10.20
CA TYR A 100 4.23 2.95 -8.85
C TYR A 100 4.23 1.78 -7.87
N GLU A 101 5.32 1.62 -7.13
CA GLU A 101 5.28 0.93 -5.84
C GLU A 101 4.61 1.88 -4.83
N ILE A 102 3.68 1.37 -4.01
CA ILE A 102 2.97 2.20 -3.03
C ILE A 102 3.22 1.63 -1.64
N ARG A 103 3.67 2.47 -0.70
CA ARG A 103 3.95 2.12 0.70
C ARG A 103 3.34 3.16 1.64
N PRO A 104 3.11 2.88 2.93
CA PRO A 104 2.78 3.92 3.92
C PRO A 104 3.95 4.91 4.03
N ALA A 105 3.66 6.21 4.17
CA ALA A 105 4.71 7.22 4.30
C ALA A 105 5.19 7.38 5.76
N TYR A 106 6.51 7.51 5.95
CA TYR A 106 7.11 7.93 7.22
C TYR A 106 7.02 9.45 7.41
N GLU A 107 5.80 9.97 7.54
CA GLU A 107 5.52 11.40 7.70
C GLU A 107 4.61 11.68 8.90
N GLY A 108 4.55 12.93 9.35
CA GLY A 108 3.72 13.35 10.49
C GLY A 108 4.02 12.54 11.75
N ASN A 109 2.99 11.92 12.32
CA ASN A 109 3.10 11.07 13.52
C ASN A 109 3.89 9.77 13.28
N ASN A 110 4.17 9.42 12.03
CA ASN A 110 4.87 8.20 11.65
C ASN A 110 6.35 8.40 11.34
N VAL A 111 6.88 9.63 11.42
CA VAL A 111 8.26 9.93 11.02
C VAL A 111 9.32 9.08 11.73
N ASN A 112 9.10 8.73 13.00
CA ASN A 112 10.04 7.95 13.82
C ASN A 112 9.71 6.45 13.88
N ARG A 113 8.84 5.97 13.00
CA ARG A 113 8.35 4.58 13.04
C ARG A 113 9.27 3.58 12.35
N TRP A 114 10.38 4.00 11.72
CA TRP A 114 11.23 3.07 10.98
C TRP A 114 11.74 1.92 11.88
N PRO A 115 11.70 0.64 11.44
CA PRO A 115 11.23 0.08 10.16
C PRO A 115 9.78 -0.47 10.19
N SER A 116 8.92 -0.01 11.09
CA SER A 116 7.60 -0.61 11.35
C SER A 116 6.53 -0.38 10.28
N LEU A 117 6.86 0.26 9.15
CA LEU A 117 5.94 0.54 8.04
C LEU A 117 6.45 -0.04 6.72
N GLU A 118 7.31 -1.06 6.78
CA GLU A 118 7.85 -1.78 5.62
C GLU A 118 6.80 -2.73 4.98
N TYR A 119 5.72 -2.12 4.49
CA TYR A 119 4.62 -2.76 3.79
C TYR A 119 4.48 -2.18 2.39
N TRP A 120 4.08 -3.02 1.43
CA TRP A 120 3.63 -2.59 0.11
C TRP A 120 2.12 -2.72 -0.02
N LEU A 121 1.50 -1.85 -0.80
CA LEU A 121 0.09 -2.02 -1.17
C LEU A 121 0.00 -3.14 -2.21
N ASP A 122 -0.80 -4.17 -1.92
CA ASP A 122 -1.07 -5.27 -2.84
C ASP A 122 -2.55 -5.70 -2.79
N VAL A 123 -2.91 -6.68 -3.62
CA VAL A 123 -4.24 -7.22 -3.77
C VAL A 123 -4.31 -8.62 -3.14
N SER A 124 -5.23 -8.79 -2.19
CA SER A 124 -5.52 -10.08 -1.59
C SER A 124 -6.11 -11.08 -2.58
N ARG A 125 -6.14 -12.35 -2.19
CA ARG A 125 -6.77 -13.41 -3.02
C ARG A 125 -8.23 -13.16 -3.36
N ASN A 126 -8.94 -12.36 -2.54
CA ASN A 126 -10.34 -11.99 -2.76
C ASN A 126 -10.52 -10.60 -3.40
N GLY A 127 -9.41 -9.97 -3.80
CA GLY A 127 -9.38 -8.70 -4.51
C GLY A 127 -9.30 -7.47 -3.62
N TYR A 128 -9.30 -7.61 -2.29
CA TYR A 128 -9.21 -6.46 -1.38
C TYR A 128 -7.81 -5.88 -1.40
N LEU A 129 -7.71 -4.55 -1.34
CA LEU A 129 -6.43 -3.86 -1.27
C LEU A 129 -5.97 -3.75 0.18
N GLY A 130 -4.72 -4.13 0.43
CA GLY A 130 -4.12 -4.05 1.76
C GLY A 130 -2.61 -3.93 1.70
N PHE A 131 -2.03 -3.56 2.82
CA PHE A 131 -0.61 -3.42 3.04
C PHE A 131 -0.04 -4.71 3.61
N TYR A 132 0.83 -5.36 2.83
CA TYR A 132 1.47 -6.63 3.18
C TYR A 132 2.96 -6.42 3.41
N PRO A 133 3.61 -7.21 4.29
CA PRO A 133 5.04 -7.10 4.53
C PRO A 133 5.83 -7.18 3.21
N ALA A 134 6.60 -6.14 2.90
CA ALA A 134 7.25 -6.03 1.58
C ALA A 134 8.42 -7.01 1.40
N GLY A 135 9.06 -7.42 2.50
CA GLY A 135 10.23 -8.32 2.46
C GLY A 135 11.40 -7.79 1.62
N SER A 136 11.44 -6.48 1.38
CA SER A 136 12.43 -5.78 0.57
C SER A 136 12.44 -4.28 0.89
N ASP A 137 13.62 -3.67 0.77
CA ASP A 137 13.77 -2.22 0.92
C ASP A 137 12.99 -1.48 -0.19
N ALA A 138 12.47 -0.29 0.13
CA ALA A 138 11.75 0.55 -0.81
C ALA A 138 12.59 0.90 -2.05
N GLY A 139 12.01 0.80 -3.25
CA GLY A 139 12.72 1.04 -4.50
C GLY A 139 13.60 -0.13 -4.98
N VAL A 140 13.56 -1.28 -4.30
CA VAL A 140 14.20 -2.52 -4.76
C VAL A 140 13.15 -3.42 -5.40
N LEU A 141 13.26 -3.63 -6.71
CA LEU A 141 12.35 -4.52 -7.44
C LEU A 141 12.58 -5.98 -7.02
N LYS A 142 11.50 -6.63 -6.59
CA LYS A 142 11.44 -8.07 -6.30
C LYS A 142 10.73 -8.81 -7.41
N ASP A 143 11.32 -9.92 -7.82
CA ASP A 143 10.72 -10.94 -8.69
C ASP A 143 11.22 -12.33 -8.28
N ASP A 144 11.03 -12.63 -6.99
CA ASP A 144 11.46 -13.90 -6.41
C ASP A 144 10.44 -14.98 -6.81
N SER A 145 10.92 -16.07 -7.43
CA SER A 145 10.08 -17.22 -7.76
C SER A 145 9.75 -18.03 -6.52
N ALA A 146 8.58 -18.67 -6.53
CA ALA A 146 8.22 -19.63 -5.49
C ALA A 146 9.26 -20.74 -5.39
N SER A 147 9.57 -21.18 -4.17
CA SER A 147 10.63 -22.16 -3.93
C SER A 147 10.30 -23.11 -2.79
N LEU A 148 10.87 -24.30 -2.86
CA LEU A 148 10.89 -25.30 -1.79
C LEU A 148 12.34 -25.64 -1.48
N ALA A 149 12.80 -25.27 -0.29
CA ALA A 149 14.11 -25.64 0.23
C ALA A 149 13.96 -26.77 1.24
N LEU A 150 14.58 -27.92 0.99
CA LEU A 150 14.64 -29.05 1.91
C LEU A 150 15.70 -28.78 2.98
N ARG A 151 15.37 -29.09 4.23
CA ARG A 151 16.31 -29.09 5.35
C ARG A 151 16.99 -30.45 5.44
N ASP A 152 17.56 -30.89 4.32
CA ASP A 152 18.41 -32.08 4.26
C ASP A 152 19.89 -31.68 4.47
N PRO A 153 20.81 -32.63 4.72
CA PRO A 153 22.24 -32.32 4.87
C PRO A 153 22.89 -31.67 3.65
N PHE A 154 22.21 -31.66 2.49
CA PHE A 154 22.73 -31.13 1.22
C PHE A 154 22.18 -29.75 0.88
N GLY A 155 21.16 -29.26 1.61
CA GLY A 155 20.52 -27.97 1.41
C GLY A 155 19.79 -27.85 0.07
N ALA A 156 19.20 -28.94 -0.43
CA ALA A 156 18.55 -28.95 -1.74
C ALA A 156 17.41 -27.90 -1.84
N SER A 157 17.35 -27.16 -2.94
CA SER A 157 16.29 -26.18 -3.22
C SER A 157 15.80 -26.31 -4.64
N VAL A 158 14.49 -26.16 -4.84
CA VAL A 158 13.86 -26.22 -6.16
C VAL A 158 12.89 -25.04 -6.33
N VAL A 159 12.90 -24.46 -7.53
CA VAL A 159 11.90 -23.48 -7.96
C VAL A 159 10.61 -24.20 -8.28
N LEU A 160 9.51 -23.73 -7.70
CA LEU A 160 8.20 -24.32 -7.92
C LEU A 160 7.56 -23.77 -9.20
N PRO A 161 6.91 -24.61 -10.00
CA PRO A 161 6.19 -24.17 -11.20
C PRO A 161 4.87 -23.45 -10.87
N VAL A 162 4.41 -23.54 -9.62
CA VAL A 162 3.17 -22.94 -9.14
C VAL A 162 3.47 -22.19 -7.86
N ASP A 163 2.91 -20.99 -7.74
CA ASP A 163 3.03 -20.16 -6.56
C ASP A 163 2.16 -20.72 -5.41
N PRO A 164 2.74 -21.18 -4.30
CA PRO A 164 1.98 -21.65 -3.17
C PRO A 164 1.22 -20.48 -2.51
N PRO A 165 0.06 -20.76 -1.91
CA PRO A 165 -0.75 -19.73 -1.28
C PRO A 165 -0.07 -19.07 -0.07
N ILE A 166 0.84 -19.77 0.60
CA ILE A 166 1.42 -19.38 1.87
C ILE A 166 2.92 -19.68 1.89
N ASP A 167 3.65 -18.94 2.72
CA ASP A 167 4.93 -19.40 3.23
C ASP A 167 4.69 -20.47 4.30
N LEU A 168 5.52 -21.51 4.31
CA LEU A 168 5.47 -22.55 5.33
C LEU A 168 6.89 -22.94 5.72
N ASP A 169 7.23 -22.78 6.99
CA ASP A 169 8.52 -23.20 7.53
C ASP A 169 8.33 -24.39 8.49
N THR A 170 8.93 -25.52 8.14
CA THR A 170 8.82 -26.78 8.88
C THR A 170 10.20 -27.32 9.22
N VAL A 171 10.25 -28.36 10.06
CA VAL A 171 11.50 -29.06 10.39
C VAL A 171 12.14 -29.71 9.16
N LEU A 172 11.35 -30.10 8.15
CA LEU A 172 11.82 -30.83 6.98
C LEU A 172 12.10 -29.94 5.77
N TYR A 173 11.37 -28.84 5.64
CA TYR A 173 11.48 -27.96 4.49
C TYR A 173 10.95 -26.56 4.79
N LYS A 174 11.38 -25.61 3.97
CA LYS A 174 10.85 -24.26 3.87
C LYS A 174 10.24 -24.05 2.49
N LEU A 175 8.94 -23.82 2.46
CA LEU A 175 8.18 -23.40 1.29
C LEU A 175 8.08 -21.87 1.31
N THR A 176 8.40 -21.22 0.21
CA THR A 176 8.32 -19.77 0.06
C THR A 176 7.49 -19.45 -1.19
N ALA A 177 6.45 -18.65 -1.01
CA ALA A 177 5.63 -18.11 -2.09
C ALA A 177 6.44 -17.15 -2.95
N ALA A 178 6.04 -17.00 -4.21
CA ALA A 178 6.59 -16.00 -5.10
C ALA A 178 6.33 -14.62 -4.51
N ARG A 179 7.30 -13.71 -4.65
CA ARG A 179 7.20 -12.34 -4.17
C ARG A 179 7.59 -11.40 -5.28
N ARG A 180 6.62 -10.61 -5.72
CA ARG A 180 6.79 -9.65 -6.80
C ARG A 180 6.39 -8.28 -6.31
N THR A 181 7.19 -7.26 -6.58
CA THR A 181 6.82 -5.88 -6.26
C THR A 181 5.49 -5.51 -6.92
N PRO A 182 4.45 -5.18 -6.16
CA PRO A 182 3.18 -4.73 -6.69
C PRO A 182 3.35 -3.36 -7.35
N LEU A 183 3.32 -3.33 -8.69
CA LEU A 183 3.45 -2.10 -9.46
C LEU A 183 2.07 -1.63 -9.94
N TRP A 184 1.62 -0.53 -9.36
CA TRP A 184 0.35 0.12 -9.62
C TRP A 184 0.45 1.07 -10.81
N HIS A 185 -0.64 1.28 -11.54
CA HIS A 185 -0.67 2.19 -12.67
C HIS A 185 -1.75 3.26 -12.49
N ILE A 186 -1.34 4.53 -12.65
CA ILE A 186 -2.21 5.71 -12.57
C ILE A 186 -2.08 6.45 -13.91
N PRO A 187 -2.99 6.20 -14.89
CA PRO A 187 -2.91 6.82 -16.19
C PRO A 187 -2.98 8.34 -16.10
N GLY A 188 -2.09 9.03 -16.82
CA GLY A 188 -2.06 10.49 -16.89
C GLY A 188 -1.29 11.19 -15.76
N LEU A 189 -0.86 10.46 -14.71
CA LEU A 189 0.03 11.01 -13.70
C LEU A 189 1.47 11.04 -14.24
N ASN A 190 2.05 12.24 -14.31
CA ASN A 190 3.44 12.44 -14.71
C ASN A 190 4.27 12.92 -13.50
N PRO A 191 5.13 12.06 -12.93
CA PRO A 191 5.91 12.38 -11.74
C PRO A 191 7.05 13.38 -12.00
N GLN A 192 7.39 13.68 -13.25
CA GLN A 192 8.51 14.57 -13.60
C GLN A 192 8.25 16.06 -13.32
N ARG A 193 7.00 16.44 -13.03
CA ARG A 193 6.58 17.85 -12.89
C ARG A 193 5.70 18.08 -11.66
N LEU A 194 5.81 17.20 -10.66
CA LEU A 194 5.01 17.33 -9.44
C LEU A 194 5.45 18.55 -8.64
N GLN A 195 4.45 19.22 -8.06
CA GLN A 195 4.65 20.32 -7.12
C GLN A 195 3.95 19.98 -5.81
N GLU A 196 4.50 20.44 -4.70
CA GLU A 196 3.85 20.36 -3.39
C GLU A 196 2.47 21.04 -3.43
N GLY A 197 1.48 20.40 -2.81
CA GLY A 197 0.08 20.84 -2.80
C GLY A 197 -0.68 20.60 -4.11
N GLN A 198 -0.03 20.12 -5.17
CA GLN A 198 -0.68 19.89 -6.46
C GLN A 198 -1.77 18.83 -6.36
N LEU A 199 -2.95 19.18 -6.89
CA LEU A 199 -4.11 18.29 -6.95
C LEU A 199 -4.20 17.58 -8.30
N PHE A 200 -4.33 16.26 -8.27
CA PHE A 200 -4.70 15.45 -9.40
C PHE A 200 -6.06 14.83 -9.14
N LEU A 201 -7.05 15.25 -9.90
CA LEU A 201 -8.45 14.87 -9.70
C LEU A 201 -8.87 13.88 -10.78
N ASN A 202 -9.92 13.13 -10.47
CA ASN A 202 -10.67 12.34 -11.45
C ASN A 202 -9.85 11.20 -12.07
N MET A 203 -8.87 10.70 -11.32
CA MET A 203 -7.93 9.70 -11.78
C MET A 203 -8.48 8.28 -11.61
N LYS A 204 -7.89 7.35 -12.35
CA LYS A 204 -8.15 5.92 -12.22
C LYS A 204 -6.91 5.25 -11.64
N LEU A 205 -7.12 4.29 -10.74
CA LEU A 205 -6.08 3.43 -10.20
C LEU A 205 -6.24 2.03 -10.77
N TYR A 206 -5.15 1.44 -11.26
CA TYR A 206 -5.10 0.08 -11.76
C TYR A 206 -4.15 -0.76 -10.90
N SER A 207 -4.61 -1.93 -10.49
CA SER A 207 -3.82 -2.90 -9.75
C SER A 207 -2.73 -3.55 -10.60
N PRO A 208 -1.75 -4.22 -9.98
CA PRO A 208 -0.66 -4.88 -10.70
C PRO A 208 -1.11 -5.93 -11.73
N ASP A 209 -2.29 -6.54 -11.52
CA ASP A 209 -2.93 -7.47 -12.46
C ASP A 209 -3.75 -6.76 -13.57
N GLY A 210 -3.66 -5.43 -13.67
CA GLY A 210 -4.29 -4.62 -14.72
C GLY A 210 -5.78 -4.31 -14.50
N ARG A 211 -6.36 -4.66 -13.35
CA ARG A 211 -7.77 -4.37 -13.05
C ARG A 211 -7.94 -2.96 -12.50
N GLN A 212 -8.99 -2.26 -12.94
CA GLN A 212 -9.35 -0.98 -12.33
C GLN A 212 -9.87 -1.21 -10.91
N VAL A 213 -9.33 -0.44 -9.96
CA VAL A 213 -9.77 -0.42 -8.56
C VAL A 213 -11.20 0.08 -8.44
N ARG A 214 -11.92 -0.51 -7.50
CA ARG A 214 -13.32 -0.27 -7.18
C ARG A 214 -13.45 0.00 -5.69
N ARG A 215 -14.53 0.67 -5.29
CA ARG A 215 -14.91 0.81 -3.89
C ARG A 215 -16.02 -0.17 -3.56
N ARG A 216 -15.86 -0.88 -2.43
CA ARG A 216 -16.84 -1.83 -1.93
C ARG A 216 -17.23 -1.44 -0.51
N VAL A 217 -18.50 -1.09 -0.33
CA VAL A 217 -19.07 -0.74 0.98
C VAL A 217 -19.66 -2.00 1.61
N GLU A 218 -19.18 -2.36 2.78
CA GLU A 218 -19.71 -3.43 3.63
C GLU A 218 -20.00 -2.83 5.02
N ARG A 219 -19.44 -3.41 6.10
CA ARG A 219 -19.39 -2.77 7.42
C ARG A 219 -18.51 -1.51 7.38
N VAL A 220 -17.41 -1.60 6.62
CA VAL A 220 -16.53 -0.49 6.29
C VAL A 220 -16.36 -0.44 4.76
N ALA A 221 -15.89 0.69 4.26
CA ALA A 221 -15.65 0.86 2.84
C ALA A 221 -14.19 0.54 2.49
N TYR A 222 -13.98 -0.55 1.77
CA TYR A 222 -12.66 -0.97 1.31
C TYR A 222 -12.48 -0.69 -0.18
N LEU A 223 -11.23 -0.70 -0.62
CA LEU A 223 -10.91 -0.82 -2.03
C LEU A 223 -10.79 -2.28 -2.45
N ASN A 224 -11.24 -2.60 -3.66
CA ASN A 224 -11.21 -3.94 -4.21
C ASN A 224 -11.01 -3.90 -5.74
N ASN A 225 -10.27 -4.84 -6.32
CA ASN A 225 -10.04 -4.89 -7.77
C ASN A 225 -10.95 -5.88 -8.54
N ARG A 226 -11.81 -6.64 -7.83
CA ARG A 226 -12.74 -7.63 -8.40
C ARG A 226 -14.22 -7.24 -8.26
N ARG A 227 -14.61 -6.71 -7.10
CA ARG A 227 -15.99 -6.45 -6.69
C ARG A 227 -16.18 -4.98 -6.29
N GLY A 228 -17.43 -4.54 -6.20
CA GLY A 228 -17.77 -3.16 -5.88
C GLY A 228 -17.89 -2.26 -7.11
N GLU A 229 -18.05 -0.98 -6.84
CA GLU A 229 -18.35 0.05 -7.82
C GLU A 229 -17.08 0.66 -8.37
N ARG A 230 -17.02 0.80 -9.70
CA ARG A 230 -15.92 1.53 -10.33
C ARG A 230 -16.10 3.00 -9.98
N GLY A 231 -14.99 3.70 -9.82
CA GLY A 231 -15.02 5.13 -9.59
C GLY A 231 -13.66 5.73 -9.89
N GLN A 232 -13.50 6.94 -9.38
CA GLN A 232 -12.30 7.72 -9.51
C GLN A 232 -11.71 7.99 -8.13
N PHE A 233 -10.41 8.26 -8.10
CA PHE A 233 -9.75 8.78 -6.93
C PHE A 233 -9.04 10.08 -7.30
N SER A 234 -8.75 10.87 -6.28
CA SER A 234 -7.94 12.08 -6.37
C SER A 234 -6.74 11.93 -5.45
N LEU A 235 -5.64 12.59 -5.78
CA LEU A 235 -4.52 12.74 -4.86
C LEU A 235 -4.09 14.19 -4.73
N GLN A 236 -3.50 14.50 -3.58
CA GLN A 236 -2.77 15.73 -3.34
C GLN A 236 -1.31 15.37 -3.08
N VAL A 237 -0.40 15.91 -3.88
CA VAL A 237 1.04 15.75 -3.63
C VAL A 237 1.38 16.48 -2.34
N LEU A 238 1.97 15.76 -1.39
CA LEU A 238 2.50 16.33 -0.16
C LEU A 238 3.94 16.80 -0.43
N ASN A 239 4.85 15.86 -0.65
CA ASN A 239 6.25 16.16 -0.89
C ASN A 239 6.70 15.56 -2.24
N PRO A 240 7.11 16.38 -3.23
CA PRO A 240 7.74 15.87 -4.44
C PRO A 240 9.20 15.45 -4.18
N CYS A 241 9.75 14.57 -5.02
CA CYS A 241 11.16 14.16 -4.99
C CYS A 241 11.61 13.51 -3.67
N VAL A 242 10.72 12.74 -3.03
CA VAL A 242 11.00 12.00 -1.80
C VAL A 242 11.66 10.65 -2.14
N PRO A 243 12.97 10.47 -1.83
CA PRO A 243 13.63 9.19 -2.07
C PRO A 243 12.99 8.05 -1.26
N PRO A 244 13.32 6.76 -1.54
CA PRO A 244 13.00 5.67 -0.64
C PRO A 244 13.30 6.04 0.80
N HIS A 245 12.40 5.60 1.68
CA HIS A 245 12.51 5.85 3.11
C HIS A 245 13.94 5.55 3.56
N PRO A 246 14.64 6.54 4.11
CA PRO A 246 15.99 6.32 4.55
C PRO A 246 15.89 5.29 5.67
N ARG A 247 16.56 4.15 5.52
CA ARG A 247 17.03 3.42 6.69
C ARG A 247 17.84 4.45 7.48
N PRO A 248 17.37 4.95 8.64
CA PRO A 248 18.13 5.92 9.40
C PRO A 248 19.48 5.26 9.63
N LEU A 249 20.52 5.85 9.05
CA LEU A 249 21.88 5.49 9.37
C LEU A 249 21.94 5.71 10.88
N PHE A 250 22.07 4.63 11.66
CA PHE A 250 22.28 4.76 13.08
C PHE A 250 23.40 5.78 13.26
N ALA A 251 23.09 6.94 13.85
CA ALA A 251 24.11 7.71 14.52
C ALA A 251 24.52 6.82 15.70
N ASN A 252 25.60 6.05 15.52
CA ASN A 252 26.28 5.44 16.65
C ASN A 252 26.61 6.55 17.66
N PRO A 253 26.38 6.29 18.94
CA PRO A 253 27.45 6.39 19.91
C PRO A 253 28.15 5.05 20.08
#